data_AF-A0A645AIL9-F1
#
_entry.id   AF-A0A645AIL9-F1
#
_cell.length_a   1.000
_cell.length_b   1.000
_cell.length_c   1.000
_cell.angle_alpha   90.00
_cell.angle_beta   90.00
_cell.angle_gamma   90.00
#
_symmetry.space_group_name_H-M   'P 1'
#
loop_
_entity.id
_entity.type
_entity.pdbx_description
1 polymer ?
#
loop_
_entity_poly.entity_id
_entity_poly.type
_entity_poly.pdbx_seq_one_letter_code
_entity_poly.pdbx_strand_id
1 'polypeptide(L)'
;MGDCLDRAALLISEKQRSPIRIRFEGDTALFTCSSPLGRVSDEIPIKSSGGDLEMGFNNKFLQDALRYCGEDVVKLEMTTNLSPLVIRPTEGDSFIYLVLPVRLKNSDH
;
A
#
# COMPACT_ATOMS: atom_id res chain seq x y z
N MET A 1 -0.72 -5.52 -7.70
CA MET A 1 -0.94 -4.45 -6.69
C MET A 1 -2.07 -3.50 -7.11
N GLY A 2 -2.07 -2.96 -8.33
CA GLY A 2 -3.13 -2.05 -8.83
C GLY A 2 -4.56 -2.59 -8.68
N ASP A 3 -4.83 -3.82 -9.11
CA ASP A 3 -6.16 -4.44 -9.02
C ASP A 3 -6.70 -4.56 -7.59
N CYS A 4 -5.82 -4.73 -6.60
CA CYS A 4 -6.20 -4.75 -5.19
C CYS A 4 -6.69 -3.36 -4.76
N LEU A 5 -5.97 -2.30 -5.13
CA LEU A 5 -6.34 -0.93 -4.82
C LEU A 5 -7.63 -0.49 -5.52
N ASP A 6 -7.84 -0.94 -6.75
CA ASP A 6 -9.08 -0.70 -7.49
C ASP A 6 -10.28 -1.37 -6.80
N ARG A 7 -10.13 -2.61 -6.33
CA ARG A 7 -11.17 -3.29 -5.53
C ARG A 7 -11.40 -2.60 -4.19
N ALA A 8 -10.34 -2.20 -3.50
CA ALA A 8 -10.46 -1.49 -2.23
C ALA A 8 -11.12 -0.11 -2.39
N ALA A 9 -10.96 0.54 -3.54
CA ALA A 9 -11.63 1.80 -3.86
C ALA A 9 -13.16 1.66 -3.86
N LEU A 10 -13.71 0.48 -4.18
CA LEU A 10 -15.16 0.21 -4.14
C LEU A 10 -15.73 0.28 -2.71
N LEU A 11 -14.89 0.09 -1.69
CA LEU A 11 -15.27 0.15 -0.28
C LEU A 11 -15.03 1.53 0.35
N ILE A 12 -14.39 2.45 -0.37
CA ILE A 12 -13.99 3.75 0.14
C ILE A 12 -14.89 4.82 -0.48
N SER A 13 -15.47 5.67 0.35
CA SER A 13 -16.22 6.85 -0.12
C SER A 13 -15.68 8.12 0.51
N GLU A 14 -16.04 9.28 -0.04
CA GLU A 14 -15.62 10.58 0.54
C GLU A 14 -16.05 10.73 2.00
N LYS A 15 -17.19 10.12 2.38
CA LYS A 15 -17.75 10.13 3.74
C LYS A 15 -17.16 9.04 4.65
N GLN A 16 -16.56 8.00 4.09
CA GLN A 16 -16.00 6.85 4.80
C GLN A 16 -14.63 6.53 4.24
N ARG A 17 -13.62 7.24 4.74
CA ARG A 17 -12.21 7.02 4.37
C ARG A 17 -11.65 5.91 5.25
N SER A 18 -11.41 4.75 4.64
CA SER A 18 -10.63 3.68 5.26
C SER A 18 -9.23 3.65 4.64
N PRO A 19 -8.16 3.62 5.45
CA PRO A 19 -6.82 3.43 4.92
C PRO A 19 -6.66 2.01 4.37
N ILE A 20 -5.82 1.88 3.34
CA ILE A 20 -5.27 0.58 2.97
C ILE A 20 -4.21 0.24 4.01
N ARG A 21 -4.38 -0.86 4.72
CA ARG A 21 -3.36 -1.46 5.56
C ARG A 21 -2.54 -2.42 4.69
N ILE A 22 -1.24 -2.26 4.68
CA ILE A 22 -0.30 -3.16 4.02
C ILE A 22 0.57 -3.76 5.10
N ARG A 23 0.62 -5.09 5.14
CA ARG A 23 1.54 -5.81 6.00
C ARG A 23 2.54 -6.58 5.14
N PHE A 24 3.81 -6.28 5.32
CA PHE A 24 4.92 -6.98 4.71
C PHE A 24 5.37 -8.06 5.71
N GLU A 25 5.29 -9.32 5.32
CA GLU A 25 5.71 -10.48 6.13
C GLU A 25 6.47 -11.46 5.21
N GLY A 26 7.78 -11.62 5.43
CA GLY A 26 8.63 -12.43 4.54
C GLY A 26 8.50 -12.04 3.06
N ASP A 27 8.17 -12.99 2.20
CA ASP A 27 7.99 -12.80 0.75
C ASP A 27 6.54 -12.50 0.35
N THR A 28 5.73 -12.00 1.29
CA THR A 28 4.33 -11.66 1.07
C THR A 28 4.03 -10.22 1.52
N ALA A 29 3.21 -9.52 0.74
CA ALA A 29 2.52 -8.31 1.15
C ALA A 29 1.00 -8.53 1.22
N LEU A 30 0.42 -8.41 2.41
CA LEU A 30 -1.02 -8.50 2.66
C LEU A 30 -1.65 -7.10 2.64
N PHE A 31 -2.55 -6.88 1.68
CA PHE A 31 -3.32 -5.65 1.53
C PHE A 31 -4.72 -5.85 2.11
N THR A 32 -5.09 -5.03 3.09
CA THR A 32 -6.41 -5.07 3.72
C THR A 32 -7.07 -3.70 3.71
N CYS A 33 -8.34 -3.65 3.33
CA CYS A 33 -9.21 -2.49 3.52
C CYS A 33 -10.51 -2.97 4.18
N SER A 34 -10.90 -2.35 5.29
CA SER A 34 -12.15 -2.65 5.98
C SER A 34 -12.98 -1.39 6.12
N SER A 35 -14.25 -1.47 5.76
CA SER A 35 -15.24 -0.41 5.91
C SER A 35 -16.58 -1.02 6.35
N PRO A 36 -17.59 -0.21 6.72
CA PRO A 36 -18.94 -0.70 6.95
C PRO A 36 -19.58 -1.40 5.74
N LEU A 37 -19.07 -1.16 4.53
CA LEU A 37 -19.57 -1.78 3.29
C LEU A 37 -18.97 -3.16 3.01
N GLY A 38 -17.91 -3.54 3.75
CA GLY A 38 -17.26 -4.84 3.59
C GLY A 38 -15.75 -4.79 3.82
N ARG A 39 -15.09 -5.88 3.43
CA ARG A 39 -13.65 -6.06 3.56
C ARG A 39 -13.04 -6.56 2.25
N VAL A 40 -11.92 -5.97 1.85
CA VAL A 40 -11.00 -6.48 0.84
C VAL A 40 -9.75 -6.98 1.57
N SER A 41 -9.26 -8.15 1.17
CA SER A 41 -8.03 -8.77 1.67
C SER A 41 -7.37 -9.48 0.50
N ASP A 42 -6.15 -9.06 0.16
CA ASP A 42 -5.38 -9.64 -0.94
C ASP A 42 -3.94 -9.88 -0.53
N GLU A 43 -3.43 -11.03 -0.93
CA GLU A 43 -2.06 -11.43 -0.69
C GLU A 43 -1.28 -11.32 -2.00
N ILE A 44 -0.17 -10.58 -1.97
CA ILE A 44 0.66 -10.33 -3.14
C ILE A 44 2.07 -10.83 -2.86
N PRO A 45 2.61 -11.76 -3.67
CA PRO A 45 4.01 -12.17 -3.58
C PRO A 45 4.94 -10.99 -3.83
N ILE A 46 5.97 -10.86 -3.00
CA ILE A 46 7.03 -9.87 -3.11
C ILE A 46 8.39 -10.56 -2.99
N LYS A 47 9.45 -9.83 -3.32
CA LYS A 47 10.81 -10.20 -2.91
C LYS A 47 11.22 -9.21 -1.83
N SER A 48 11.34 -9.66 -0.59
CA SER A 48 11.71 -8.81 0.53
C SER A 48 13.14 -9.07 0.97
N SER A 49 13.85 -8.01 1.36
CA SER A 49 15.13 -8.09 2.07
C SER A 49 15.07 -7.43 3.45
N GLY A 50 13.86 -7.04 3.89
CA GLY A 50 13.61 -6.33 5.15
C GLY A 50 12.94 -7.22 6.19
N GLY A 51 12.68 -6.65 7.37
CA GLY A 51 11.86 -7.27 8.39
C GLY A 51 10.36 -6.98 8.19
N ASP A 52 9.55 -7.62 9.03
CA ASP A 52 8.11 -7.46 8.99
C ASP A 52 7.69 -6.03 9.35
N LEU A 53 6.72 -5.49 8.61
CA LEU A 53 6.27 -4.11 8.79
C LEU A 53 4.79 -3.97 8.44
N GLU A 54 4.06 -3.18 9.25
CA GLU A 54 2.67 -2.82 8.96
C GLU A 54 2.54 -1.30 8.79
N MET A 55 1.91 -0.88 7.69
CA MET A 55 1.74 0.53 7.33
C MET A 55 0.32 0.80 6.83
N GLY A 56 -0.16 2.02 7.07
CA GLY A 56 -1.43 2.51 6.55
C GLY A 56 -1.22 3.57 5.48
N PHE A 57 -1.97 3.52 4.39
CA PHE A 57 -1.92 4.52 3.33
C PHE A 57 -3.31 5.03 2.94
N ASN A 58 -3.36 6.28 2.48
CA ASN A 58 -4.52 6.75 1.74
C ASN A 58 -4.55 6.02 0.39
N ASN A 59 -5.66 5.32 0.10
CA ASN A 59 -5.81 4.55 -1.13
C ASN A 59 -5.54 5.38 -2.39
N LYS A 60 -6.09 6.60 -2.46
CA LYS A 60 -5.97 7.46 -3.63
C LYS A 60 -4.52 7.80 -3.93
N PHE A 61 -3.75 8.19 -2.92
CA PHE A 61 -2.34 8.59 -3.13
C PHE A 61 -1.48 7.40 -3.56
N LEU A 62 -1.71 6.22 -2.97
CA LEU A 62 -0.98 5.01 -3.37
C LEU A 62 -1.36 4.57 -4.79
N GLN A 63 -2.64 4.61 -5.13
CA GLN A 63 -3.16 4.26 -6.45
C GLN A 63 -2.66 5.23 -7.53
N ASP A 64 -2.68 6.53 -7.25
CA ASP A 64 -2.14 7.55 -8.16
C ASP A 64 -0.64 7.29 -8.40
N ALA A 65 0.15 7.08 -7.36
CA ALA A 65 1.58 6.80 -7.50
C ALA A 65 1.86 5.55 -8.37
N LEU A 66 1.14 4.44 -8.15
CA LEU A 66 1.31 3.22 -8.94
C LEU A 66 0.84 3.37 -10.39
N ARG A 67 -0.25 4.09 -10.65
CA ARG A 67 -0.78 4.30 -12.00
C ARG A 67 0.20 5.04 -12.91
N TYR A 68 1.02 5.94 -12.36
CA TYR A 68 1.99 6.71 -13.14
C TYR A 68 3.38 6.05 -13.24
N CYS A 69 3.63 4.94 -12.53
CA CYS A 69 4.90 4.20 -12.65
C CYS A 69 5.12 3.64 -14.06
N GLY A 70 4.05 3.22 -14.75
CA GLY A 70 4.14 2.66 -16.11
C GLY A 70 4.91 1.33 -16.21
N GLU A 71 5.28 0.73 -15.08
CA GLU A 71 6.01 -0.54 -14.97
C GLU A 71 5.16 -1.59 -14.23
N ASP A 72 5.31 -2.86 -14.61
CA ASP A 72 4.61 -3.99 -13.97
C ASP A 72 5.17 -4.30 -12.57
N VAL A 73 6.46 -4.01 -12.36
CA VAL A 73 7.19 -4.28 -11.11
C VAL A 73 7.91 -3.02 -10.68
N VAL A 74 7.78 -2.66 -9.40
CA VAL A 74 8.44 -1.49 -8.81
C VAL A 74 9.18 -1.90 -7.54
N LYS A 75 10.20 -1.12 -7.16
CA LYS A 75 10.86 -1.24 -5.85
C LYS A 75 10.14 -0.35 -4.85
N LEU A 76 9.83 -0.93 -3.69
CA LEU A 76 9.24 -0.28 -2.54
C LEU A 76 10.29 -0.17 -1.44
N GLU A 77 10.48 1.04 -0.92
CA GLU A 77 11.48 1.28 0.11
C GLU A 77 10.96 2.15 1.23
N MET A 78 11.32 1.74 2.44
CA MET A 78 10.89 2.36 3.68
C MET A 78 11.85 1.92 4.79
N THR A 79 11.91 2.69 5.87
CA THR A 79 12.77 2.37 7.03
C THR A 79 11.95 2.01 8.26
N THR A 80 10.81 2.67 8.45
CA THR A 80 9.90 2.48 9.60
C THR A 80 8.45 2.61 9.15
N ASN A 81 7.51 2.22 10.01
CA ASN A 81 6.07 2.28 9.69
C ASN A 81 5.51 3.70 9.55
N LEU A 82 6.26 4.72 9.96
CA LEU A 82 5.92 6.13 9.81
C LEU A 82 6.80 6.85 8.79
N SER A 83 7.83 6.17 8.25
CA SER A 83 8.65 6.73 7.18
C SER A 83 7.86 6.78 5.86
N PRO A 84 8.15 7.75 4.99
CA PRO A 84 7.58 7.76 3.65
C PRO A 84 7.88 6.45 2.90
N LEU A 85 6.88 5.93 2.18
CA LEU A 85 7.10 4.90 1.18
C LEU A 85 7.67 5.54 -0.07
N VAL A 86 8.87 5.10 -0.46
CA VAL A 86 9.51 5.48 -1.72
C VAL A 86 9.21 4.40 -2.75
N ILE A 87 8.66 4.80 -3.90
CA ILE A 87 8.37 3.93 -5.04
C ILE A 87 9.27 4.37 -6.19
N ARG A 88 10.05 3.43 -6.73
CA ARG A 88 11.00 3.67 -7.81
C ARG A 88 11.07 2.49 -8.78
N PRO A 89 11.57 2.68 -10.01
CA PRO A 89 11.72 1.59 -10.96
C PRO A 89 12.67 0.51 -10.45
N THR A 90 12.58 -0.68 -11.03
CA THR A 90 13.52 -1.76 -10.71
C THR A 90 14.93 -1.47 -11.22
N GLU A 91 15.05 -0.71 -12.30
CA GLU A 91 16.30 -0.29 -12.92
C GLU A 91 16.26 1.19 -13.31
N GLY A 92 17.40 1.89 -13.15
CA GLY A 92 17.50 3.31 -13.44
C GLY A 92 16.76 4.21 -12.43
N ASP A 93 16.54 5.47 -12.82
CA ASP A 93 16.00 6.54 -11.97
C ASP A 93 14.90 7.36 -12.70
N SER A 94 14.09 6.69 -13.54
CA SER A 94 13.08 7.33 -14.40
C SER A 94 11.99 8.06 -13.61
N PHE A 95 11.69 7.61 -12.39
CA PHE A 95 10.75 8.25 -11.48
C PHE A 95 11.09 7.96 -10.02
N ILE A 96 10.62 8.86 -9.14
CA ILE A 96 10.57 8.63 -7.70
C ILE A 96 9.23 9.16 -7.21
N TYR A 97 8.41 8.29 -6.62
CA TYR A 97 7.19 8.69 -5.93
C TYR A 97 7.34 8.52 -4.43
N LEU A 98 6.78 9.48 -3.69
CA LEU A 98 6.77 9.49 -2.24
C LEU A 98 5.33 9.44 -1.74
N VAL A 99 4.99 8.42 -0.95
CA VAL A 99 3.66 8.29 -0.34
C VAL A 99 3.81 8.31 1.18
N LEU A 100 3.22 9.30 1.83
CA LEU A 100 3.26 9.41 3.28
C LEU A 100 2.28 8.43 3.93
N PRO A 101 2.70 7.67 4.95
CA PRO A 101 1.79 6.81 5.68
C PRO A 101 0.83 7.64 6.52
N VAL A 102 -0.34 7.05 6.77
CA VAL A 102 -1.29 7.54 7.76
C VAL A 102 -1.23 6.69 9.01
N ARG A 103 -1.56 7.28 10.16
CA ARG A 103 -1.67 6.51 11.40
C ARG A 103 -2.84 5.54 11.28
N LEU A 104 -2.53 4.26 11.42
CA LEU A 104 -3.56 3.25 11.65
C LEU A 104 -4.16 3.48 13.04
N LYS A 105 -5.48 3.46 13.12
CA LYS A 105 -6.13 3.31 14.43
C LYS A 105 -5.90 1.86 14.86
N ASN A 106 -5.44 1.64 16.09
CA ASN A 106 -5.48 0.32 16.70
C ASN A 106 -6.96 -0.07 16.75
N SER A 107 -7.36 -0.94 15.83
CA SER A 107 -8.55 -1.75 16.02
C SER A 107 -8.11 -2.89 16.94
N ASP A 108 -8.09 -2.60 18.25
CA ASP A 108 -8.10 -3.65 19.26
C ASP A 108 -9.29 -4.55 18.95
N HIS A 109 -9.04 -5.87 18.96
CA HIS A 109 -10.09 -6.87 18.83
C HIS A 109 -11.06 -6.75 20.00
#